data_AF-K7NP98-F1
#
_entry.id   AF-K7NP98-F1
#
_cell.length_a   1.000
_cell.length_b   1.000
_cell.length_c   1.000
_cell.angle_alpha   90.00
_cell.angle_beta   90.00
_cell.angle_gamma   90.00
#
_symmetry.space_group_name_H-M   'P 1'
#
loop_
_entity.id
_entity.type
_entity.pdbx_description
1 polymer ?
#
loop_
_entity_poly.entity_id
_entity_poly.type
_entity_poly.pdbx_seq_one_letter_code
_entity_poly.pdbx_strand_id
1 'polypeptide(L)' 'NTGRVIACRSACDAFKFPEYCCTGDHNTADTCPPNEYSKVFKAACPTAYSYAYDDASSTFTCSGANYTITF' A
#
# COMPACT_ATOMS: atom_id res chain seq x y z
N ASN A 1 22.19 9.77 -20.53
CA ASN A 1 21.01 9.37 -19.75
C ASN A 1 21.42 8.41 -18.66
N THR A 2 21.61 8.90 -17.43
CA THR A 2 21.77 8.05 -16.24
C THR A 2 20.39 7.56 -15.82
N GLY A 3 20.13 6.26 -15.85
CA GLY A 3 18.83 5.65 -15.51
C GLY A 3 18.47 5.74 -14.02
N ARG A 4 18.38 6.95 -13.48
CA ARG A 4 18.05 7.20 -12.07
C ARG A 4 16.56 6.98 -11.83
N VAL A 5 16.24 6.07 -10.91
CA VAL A 5 14.88 5.85 -10.40
C VAL A 5 14.49 7.02 -9.49
N ILE A 6 13.34 7.65 -9.73
CA ILE A 6 12.83 8.81 -8.96
C ILE A 6 11.53 8.53 -8.20
N ALA A 7 10.91 7.38 -8.44
CA ALA A 7 9.67 6.93 -7.80
C ALA A 7 9.49 5.42 -7.99
N CYS A 8 8.60 4.81 -7.19
CA CYS A 8 8.18 3.42 -7.34
C CYS A 8 6.65 3.35 -7.39
N ARG A 9 6.10 2.73 -8.43
CA ARG A 9 4.64 2.56 -8.58
C ARG A 9 4.18 1.34 -7.81
N SER A 10 2.98 1.41 -7.22
CA SER A 10 2.29 0.23 -6.70
C SER A 10 1.89 -0.71 -7.85
N ALA A 11 1.61 -1.99 -7.53
CA ALA A 11 1.13 -2.93 -8.53
C ALA A 11 -0.21 -2.51 -9.14
N CYS A 12 -1.13 -1.97 -8.33
CA CYS A 12 -2.38 -1.42 -8.86
C CYS A 12 -2.10 -0.29 -9.85
N ASP A 13 -1.19 0.64 -9.53
CA ASP A 13 -0.89 1.73 -10.45
C ASP A 13 -0.21 1.27 -11.74
N ALA A 14 0.63 0.24 -11.66
CA ALA A 14 1.33 -0.31 -12.82
C ALA A 14 0.44 -1.17 -13.74
N PHE A 15 -0.40 -2.03 -13.16
CA PHE A 15 -1.08 -3.10 -13.91
C PHE A 15 -2.59 -2.95 -14.01
N LYS A 16 -3.23 -2.21 -13.09
CA LYS A 16 -4.68 -1.97 -13.06
C LYS A 16 -5.55 -3.25 -12.93
N PHE A 17 -4.97 -4.38 -12.54
CA PHE A 17 -5.73 -5.61 -12.36
C PHE A 17 -6.51 -5.64 -11.04
N PRO A 18 -7.71 -6.26 -11.01
CA PRO A 18 -8.56 -6.31 -9.83
C PRO A 18 -7.86 -6.86 -8.58
N GLU A 19 -7.01 -7.88 -8.71
CA GLU A 19 -6.26 -8.51 -7.62
C GLU A 19 -5.20 -7.59 -6.99
N TYR A 20 -4.73 -6.57 -7.71
CA TYR A 20 -3.78 -5.58 -7.19
C TYR A 20 -4.49 -4.33 -6.67
N CYS A 21 -5.64 -4.00 -7.25
CA CYS A 21 -6.42 -2.82 -6.89
C CYS A 21 -7.52 -3.12 -5.85
N CYS A 22 -7.73 -4.38 -5.52
CA CYS A 22 -8.80 -4.86 -4.65
C CYS A 22 -10.19 -4.38 -5.08
N THR A 23 -10.54 -4.67 -6.34
CA THR A 23 -11.82 -4.27 -6.95
C THR A 23 -12.56 -5.49 -7.51
N GLY A 24 -13.84 -5.34 -7.87
CA GLY A 24 -14.64 -6.44 -8.40
C GLY A 24 -14.74 -7.60 -7.40
N ASP A 25 -14.40 -8.81 -7.85
CA ASP A 25 -14.41 -10.02 -7.01
C ASP A 25 -13.35 -9.99 -5.88
N HIS A 26 -12.40 -9.04 -5.95
CA HIS A 26 -11.35 -8.81 -4.95
C HIS A 26 -11.66 -7.62 -4.02
N ASN A 27 -12.92 -7.20 -3.90
CA ASN A 27 -13.31 -6.00 -3.13
C ASN A 27 -13.48 -6.24 -1.61
N THR A 28 -12.90 -7.30 -1.07
CA THR A 28 -12.88 -7.55 0.38
C THR A 28 -11.48 -7.97 0.81
N ALA A 29 -11.17 -7.82 2.10
CA ALA A 29 -9.87 -8.22 2.64
C ALA A 29 -9.60 -9.73 2.45
N ASP A 30 -10.64 -10.56 2.57
CA ASP A 30 -10.54 -12.01 2.38
C ASP A 30 -10.27 -12.38 0.91
N THR A 31 -10.83 -11.61 -0.04
CA THR A 31 -10.65 -11.86 -1.47
C THR A 31 -9.47 -11.10 -2.10
N CYS A 32 -8.81 -10.21 -1.36
CA CYS A 32 -7.61 -9.48 -1.81
C CYS A 32 -6.46 -9.63 -0.82
N PRO A 33 -5.74 -10.77 -0.83
CA PRO A 33 -4.60 -10.98 0.04
C PRO A 33 -3.36 -10.15 -0.39
N PRO A 34 -2.36 -9.96 0.50
CA PRO A 34 -1.10 -9.33 0.13
C PRO A 34 -0.38 -10.10 -0.99
N ASN A 35 0.05 -9.38 -2.03
CA ASN A 35 0.78 -9.94 -3.16
C ASN A 35 2.29 -9.66 -3.05
N GLU A 36 3.06 -10.23 -3.97
CA GLU A 36 4.53 -10.09 -3.99
C GLU A 36 5.01 -8.64 -4.10
N TYR A 37 4.26 -7.77 -4.80
CA TYR A 37 4.59 -6.35 -4.91
C TYR A 37 4.26 -5.57 -3.63
N SER A 38 3.09 -5.79 -3.02
CA SER A 38 2.74 -5.09 -1.78
C SER A 38 3.69 -5.46 -0.64
N LYS A 39 4.15 -6.71 -0.58
CA LYS A 39 5.17 -7.15 0.39
C LYS A 39 6.48 -6.37 0.29
N VAL A 40 6.89 -5.91 -0.90
CA VAL A 40 8.09 -5.06 -1.07
C VAL A 40 7.89 -3.71 -0.37
N PHE A 41 6.75 -3.05 -0.59
CA PHE A 41 6.44 -1.78 0.07
C PHE A 41 6.31 -1.96 1.58
N LYS A 42 5.72 -3.06 2.04
CA LYS A 42 5.60 -3.35 3.47
C LYS A 42 6.96 -3.57 4.13
N ALA A 43 7.87 -4.27 3.47
CA ALA A 43 9.22 -4.48 4.00
C ALA A 43 10.00 -3.17 4.10
N ALA A 44 9.83 -2.25 3.14
CA ALA A 44 10.50 -0.95 3.13
C ALA A 44 9.90 0.04 4.15
N CYS A 45 8.57 0.05 4.29
CA CYS A 45 7.83 0.94 5.17
C CYS A 45 6.82 0.15 6.03
N PRO A 46 7.26 -0.52 7.12
CA PRO A 46 6.43 -1.48 7.86
C PRO A 46 5.16 -0.91 8.49
N THR A 47 5.15 0.39 8.80
CA THR A 47 4.00 1.09 9.39
C THR A 47 3.13 1.78 8.35
N ALA A 48 3.51 1.77 7.07
CA ALA A 48 2.69 2.36 6.03
C ALA A 48 1.77 1.30 5.41
N TYR A 49 0.63 1.76 4.87
CA TYR A 49 -0.21 0.91 4.03
C TYR A 49 0.54 0.51 2.76
N SER A 50 0.66 -0.80 2.55
CA SER A 50 1.32 -1.37 1.37
C SER A 50 0.35 -1.80 0.26
N TYR A 51 -0.92 -2.01 0.60
CA TYR A 51 -2.05 -2.26 -0.31
C TYR A 51 -3.37 -1.87 0.37
N ALA A 52 -4.50 -2.02 -0.34
CA ALA A 52 -5.79 -1.45 0.07
C ALA A 52 -6.33 -1.96 1.42
N TYR A 53 -6.03 -3.21 1.83
CA TYR A 53 -6.54 -3.80 3.08
C TYR A 53 -5.44 -4.09 4.12
N ASP A 54 -4.35 -3.32 4.11
CA ASP A 54 -3.24 -3.45 5.07
C ASP A 54 -3.53 -2.80 6.44
N ASP A 55 -4.75 -2.93 6.96
CA ASP A 55 -5.19 -2.21 8.16
C ASP A 55 -4.49 -2.68 9.44
N ALA A 56 -4.34 -3.99 9.60
CA ALA A 56 -3.92 -4.62 10.86
C ALA A 56 -2.56 -4.12 11.42
N SER A 57 -1.71 -3.57 10.56
CA SER A 57 -0.39 -3.04 10.94
C SER A 57 -0.13 -1.60 10.50
N SER A 58 -1.13 -0.94 9.89
CA SER A 58 -0.97 0.39 9.28
C SER A 58 -2.04 1.39 9.71
N THR A 59 -3.11 0.96 10.37
CA THR A 59 -4.10 1.87 10.95
C THR A 59 -3.60 2.42 12.28
N PHE A 60 -3.44 3.73 12.35
CA PHE A 60 -3.13 4.45 13.58
C PHE A 60 -4.23 5.45 13.88
N THR A 61 -4.75 5.46 15.10
CA THR A 61 -5.82 6.36 15.53
C THR A 61 -5.40 7.13 16.77
N CYS A 62 -5.79 8.40 16.83
CA CYS A 62 -5.52 9.32 17.94
C CYS A 62 -6.77 10.17 18.24
N SER A 63 -6.97 10.56 19.50
CA SER A 63 -8.05 11.48 19.92
C SER A 63 -7.43 12.72 20.56
N GLY A 64 -7.92 13.92 20.17
CA GLY A 64 -7.42 15.19 20.69
C GLY A 64 -5.97 15.52 20.32
N ALA A 65 -5.51 15.09 19.14
CA ALA A 65 -4.11 15.21 18.72
C ALA A 65 -3.85 16.36 17.73
N ASN A 66 -2.61 16.86 17.75
CA ASN A 66 -2.02 17.67 16.69
C ASN A 66 -1.04 16.81 15.89
N TYR A 67 -0.77 17.17 14.63
CA TYR A 67 0.05 16.38 13.72
C TYR A 67 1.21 17.22 13.16
N THR A 68 2.34 16.56 12.92
CA THR A 68 3.48 17.11 12.19
C THR A 68 3.85 16.13 11.08
N ILE A 69 3.98 16.62 9.85
CA ILE A 69 4.36 15.83 8.69
C ILE A 69 5.78 16.24 8.29
N THR A 70 6.64 15.24 8.09
CA THR A 70 8.04 15.42 7.68
C THR A 70 8.29 14.58 6.44
N PHE A 71 9.05 15.14 5.49
CA PHE A 71 9.37 14.55 4.19
C PHE A 71 10.82 14.07 4.16
#